data_AF-G4QCW2-F1
#
_entry.id   AF-G4QCW2-F1
#
_cell.length_a   1.000
_cell.length_b   1.000
_cell.length_c   1.000
_cell.angle_alpha   90.00
_cell.angle_beta   90.00
_cell.angle_gamma   90.00
#
_symmetry.space_group_name_H-M   'P 1'
#
loop_
_entity.id
_entity.type
_entity.pdbx_description
1 polymer ?
#
loop_
_entity_poly.entity_id
_entity_poly.type
_entity_poly.pdbx_seq_one_letter_code
_entity_poly.pdbx_strand_id
1 'polypeptide(L)'
;MLGYRIGLPFWKSFAKLGIPLSLRIIIKHDEEANVYYATSPDLKSLIVESDTIENLLKEIELVIEDLLEVFIAKAHTIANPKIMFPSKSISI
;
A
#
# COMPACT_ATOMS: atom_id res chain seq x y z
N MET A 1 -6.80 -9.73 9.59
CA MET A 1 -5.82 -10.83 9.61
C MET A 1 -4.42 -10.27 9.88
N LEU A 2 -3.60 -10.89 10.74
CA LEU A 2 -2.22 -10.47 10.98
C LEU A 2 -1.33 -11.05 9.87
N GLY A 3 -0.84 -10.21 8.95
CA GLY A 3 0.18 -10.59 7.95
C GLY A 3 1.56 -10.05 8.33
N TYR A 4 2.64 -10.70 7.90
CA TYR A 4 4.00 -10.22 8.14
C TYR A 4 4.22 -8.89 7.38
N ARG A 5 4.75 -7.89 8.07
CA ARG A 5 4.80 -6.54 7.53
C ARG A 5 5.87 -6.40 6.44
N ILE A 6 5.48 -5.89 5.27
CA ILE A 6 6.41 -5.48 4.22
C ILE A 6 7.37 -4.42 4.77
N GLY A 7 8.64 -4.50 4.35
CA GLY A 7 9.70 -3.60 4.79
C GLY A 7 10.45 -4.04 6.05
N LEU A 8 9.94 -5.03 6.80
CA LEU A 8 10.70 -5.68 7.87
C LEU A 8 11.71 -6.70 7.31
N PRO A 9 12.79 -7.03 8.04
CA PRO A 9 13.74 -8.05 7.60
C PRO A 9 13.04 -9.35 7.16
N PHE A 10 13.56 -9.96 6.09
CA PHE A 10 13.10 -11.24 5.53
C PHE A 10 11.65 -11.33 5.01
N TRP A 11 10.92 -10.21 4.89
CA TRP A 11 9.54 -10.22 4.42
C TRP A 11 9.34 -10.94 3.07
N LYS A 12 10.31 -10.82 2.15
CA LYS A 12 10.28 -11.50 0.85
C LYS A 12 10.36 -13.02 0.98
N SER A 13 11.17 -13.53 1.91
CA SER A 13 11.27 -14.96 2.17
C SER A 13 9.97 -15.51 2.73
N PHE A 14 9.35 -14.80 3.66
CA PHE A 14 8.03 -15.18 4.19
C PHE A 14 6.94 -15.16 3.13
N ALA A 15 6.97 -14.18 2.23
CA ALA A 15 6.06 -14.14 1.08
C ALA A 15 6.22 -15.37 0.19
N LYS A 16 7.45 -15.81 -0.08
CA LYS A 16 7.72 -17.03 -0.87
C LYS A 16 7.27 -18.31 -0.17
N LEU A 17 7.15 -18.31 1.15
CA LEU A 17 6.61 -19.41 1.94
C LEU A 17 5.07 -19.38 2.06
N GLY A 18 4.39 -18.46 1.35
CA GLY A 18 2.93 -18.33 1.36
C GLY A 18 2.36 -17.64 2.61
N ILE A 19 3.21 -17.00 3.42
CA ILE A 19 2.76 -16.27 4.59
C ILE A 19 2.11 -14.95 4.13
N PRO A 20 0.85 -14.66 4.55
CA PRO A 20 0.18 -13.43 4.18
C PRO A 20 0.99 -12.20 4.60
N LEU A 21 1.07 -11.21 3.72
CA LEU A 21 1.77 -9.96 3.99
C LEU A 21 0.81 -8.87 4.48
N SER A 22 1.34 -7.87 5.17
CA SER A 22 0.63 -6.64 5.49
C SER A 22 1.45 -5.41 5.15
N LEU A 23 0.79 -4.33 4.74
CA LEU A 23 1.43 -3.04 4.49
C LEU A 23 0.51 -1.89 4.89
N ARG A 24 1.09 -0.74 5.20
CA ARG A 24 0.36 0.51 5.45
C ARG A 24 0.28 1.35 4.18
N ILE A 25 -0.90 1.86 3.88
CA ILE A 25 -1.12 2.85 2.83
C ILE A 25 -1.56 4.15 3.50
N ILE A 26 -0.92 5.26 3.16
CA ILE A 26 -1.25 6.60 3.65
C ILE A 26 -1.87 7.37 2.48
N ILE A 27 -3.15 7.70 2.59
CA ILE A 27 -3.88 8.50 1.60
C ILE A 27 -3.90 9.96 2.05
N LYS A 28 -3.66 10.90 1.14
CA LYS A 28 -3.70 12.34 1.40
C LYS A 28 -4.47 13.02 0.28
N HIS A 29 -4.98 14.22 0.54
CA HIS A 29 -5.58 15.08 -0.48
C HIS A 29 -4.65 16.27 -0.72
N ASP A 30 -4.33 16.52 -1.98
CA ASP A 30 -3.66 17.74 -2.43
C ASP A 30 -4.74 18.74 -2.85
N GLU A 31 -4.92 19.81 -2.07
CA GLU A 31 -5.94 20.82 -2.34
C GLU A 31 -5.57 21.73 -3.53
N GLU A 32 -4.29 21.87 -3.87
CA GLU A 32 -3.84 22.70 -4.99
C GLU A 32 -4.05 21.98 -6.34
N ALA A 33 -3.72 20.69 -6.38
CA ALA A 33 -3.94 19.84 -7.56
C ALA A 33 -5.36 19.24 -7.62
N ASN A 34 -6.14 19.33 -6.54
CA ASN A 34 -7.47 18.71 -6.38
C ASN A 34 -7.47 17.21 -6.70
N VAL A 35 -6.51 16.48 -6.13
CA VAL A 35 -6.36 15.03 -6.28
C VAL A 35 -6.11 14.36 -4.94
N TYR A 36 -6.49 13.10 -4.83
CA TYR A 36 -6.06 12.23 -3.75
C TYR A 36 -4.81 11.48 -4.18
N TYR A 37 -3.86 11.29 -3.28
CA TYR A 37 -2.66 10.49 -3.55
C TYR A 37 -2.34 9.55 -2.39
N ALA A 38 -1.70 8.43 -2.73
CA ALA A 38 -1.35 7.37 -1.81
C ALA A 38 0.16 7.12 -1.82
N THR A 39 0.72 6.93 -0.62
CA THR A 39 2.11 6.53 -0.42
C THR A 39 2.20 5.40 0.60
N SER A 40 3.30 4.66 0.61
CA SER A 40 3.54 3.65 1.64
C SER A 40 4.94 3.76 2.25
N PRO A 41 5.06 3.83 3.60
CA PRO A 41 6.35 3.66 4.25
C PRO A 41 6.88 2.22 4.17
N ASP A 42 5.97 1.26 3.95
CA ASP A 42 6.29 -0.16 3.89
C ASP A 42 6.68 -0.57 2.46
N LEU A 43 6.17 0.13 1.44
CA LEU A 43 6.44 -0.05 0.03
C LEU A 43 6.82 1.30 -0.61
N LYS A 44 8.09 1.71 -0.50
CA LYS A 44 8.55 3.06 -0.88
C LYS A 44 8.31 3.44 -2.36
N SER A 45 8.16 2.45 -3.24
CA SER A 45 7.87 2.65 -4.66
C SER A 45 6.39 2.85 -4.96
N LEU A 46 5.50 2.71 -3.96
CA LEU A 46 4.07 2.95 -4.13
C LEU A 46 3.78 4.44 -4.08
N ILE A 47 3.44 5.00 -5.24
CA ILE A 47 2.96 6.36 -5.44
C ILE A 47 1.83 6.25 -6.46
N VAL A 48 0.62 6.64 -6.06
CA VAL A 48 -0.60 6.56 -6.87
C VAL A 48 -1.41 7.82 -6.63
N GLU A 49 -2.04 8.37 -7.65
CA GLU A 49 -2.88 9.57 -7.53
C GLU A 49 -4.13 9.44 -8.38
N SER A 50 -5.25 9.99 -7.90
CA SER A 50 -6.53 9.95 -8.61
C SER A 50 -7.44 11.09 -8.17
N ASP A 51 -8.42 11.41 -9.03
CA ASP A 51 -9.42 12.46 -8.79
C ASP A 51 -10.44 12.11 -7.70
N THR A 52 -10.65 10.81 -7.48
CA THR A 52 -11.61 10.27 -6.51
C THR A 52 -10.97 9.21 -5.63
N ILE A 53 -11.46 9.06 -4.40
CA ILE A 53 -10.98 8.05 -3.46
C ILE A 53 -11.26 6.65 -4.03
N GLU A 54 -12.41 6.45 -4.66
CA GLU A 54 -12.82 5.17 -5.23
C GLU A 54 -11.85 4.70 -6.33
N ASN A 55 -11.43 5.60 -7.23
CA ASN A 55 -10.46 5.28 -8.26
C ASN A 55 -9.07 5.06 -7.66
N LEU A 56 -8.67 5.91 -6.71
CA LEU A 56 -7.40 5.76 -6.00
C LEU A 56 -7.26 4.38 -5.35
N LEU A 57 -8.32 3.88 -4.70
CA LEU A 57 -8.32 2.56 -4.06
C LEU A 57 -8.12 1.42 -5.07
N LYS A 58 -8.76 1.48 -6.23
CA LYS A 58 -8.57 0.48 -7.30
C LYS A 58 -7.15 0.50 -7.83
N GLU A 59 -6.60 1.68 -8.07
CA GLU A 59 -5.23 1.82 -8.57
C GLU A 59 -4.20 1.37 -7.54
N ILE A 60 -4.42 1.64 -6.25
CA ILE A 60 -3.59 1.11 -5.16
C ILE A 60 -3.53 -0.42 -5.22
N GLU A 61 -4.67 -1.10 -5.41
CA GLU A 61 -4.70 -2.57 -5.48
C GLU A 61 -3.87 -3.10 -6.65
N LEU A 62 -4.04 -2.53 -7.84
CA LEU A 62 -3.29 -2.91 -9.05
C LEU A 62 -1.78 -2.67 -8.87
N VAL A 63 -1.39 -1.49 -8.39
CA VAL A 63 0.03 -1.13 -8.21
C VAL A 63 0.68 -1.97 -7.11
N ILE A 64 -0.05 -2.34 -6.05
CA ILE A 64 0.46 -3.28 -5.04
C ILE A 64 0.74 -4.64 -5.68
N GLU A 65 -0.17 -5.17 -6.51
CA GLU A 65 0.00 -6.45 -7.19
C GLU A 65 1.23 -6.43 -8.10
N ASP A 66 1.35 -5.40 -8.96
CA ASP A 66 2.49 -5.21 -9.85
C ASP A 66 3.83 -5.11 -9.10
N LEU A 67 3.87 -4.29 -8.04
CA LEU A 67 5.08 -4.11 -7.24
C LEU A 67 5.47 -5.41 -6.52
N LEU A 68 4.50 -6.16 -6.01
CA LEU A 68 4.77 -7.45 -5.39
C LEU A 68 5.30 -8.45 -6.41
N GLU A 69 4.73 -8.53 -7.61
CA GLU A 69 5.26 -9.38 -8.67
C GLU A 69 6.72 -9.03 -8.99
N VAL A 70 7.09 -7.76 -9.05
CA VAL A 70 8.48 -7.32 -9.22
C VAL A 70 9.38 -7.76 -8.05
N PHE A 71 8.92 -7.66 -6.81
CA PHE A 71 9.78 -7.92 -5.65
C PHE A 71 9.97 -9.40 -5.31
N ILE A 72 8.96 -10.23 -5.57
CA ILE A 72 8.93 -11.65 -5.13
C ILE A 72 8.59 -12.64 -6.25
N ALA A 73 8.42 -12.18 -7.50
CA ALA A 73 7.89 -12.96 -8.63
C ALA A 73 6.47 -13.48 -8.35
N LYS A 74 5.94 -14.39 -9.20
CA LYS A 74 4.69 -15.12 -8.95
C LYS A 74 4.80 -16.09 -7.76
N ALA A 75 5.00 -15.55 -6.57
CA ALA A 75 4.86 -16.27 -5.33
C ALA A 75 3.36 -16.35 -4.98
N HIS A 76 2.90 -17.51 -4.49
CA HIS A 76 1.52 -17.74 -4.04
C HIS A 76 1.22 -17.01 -2.71
N THR A 77 1.34 -15.69 -2.66
CA THR A 77 1.08 -14.89 -1.46
C THR A 77 -0.03 -13.88 -1.69
N ILE A 78 -0.85 -13.71 -0.65
CA ILE A 78 -1.89 -12.69 -0.57
C ILE A 78 -1.35 -11.55 0.32
N ALA A 79 -1.33 -10.32 -0.20
CA ALA A 79 -1.04 -9.14 0.60
C ALA A 79 -2.33 -8.47 1.06
N ASN A 80 -2.38 -8.11 2.34
CA ASN A 80 -3.53 -7.43 2.94
C ASN A 80 -3.16 -5.97 3.24
N PRO A 81 -3.58 -5.01 2.40
CA PRO A 81 -3.32 -3.60 2.66
C PRO A 81 -4.13 -3.13 3.88
N LYS A 82 -3.47 -2.35 4.74
CA LYS A 82 -4.11 -1.57 5.81
C LYS A 82 -4.10 -0.11 5.39
N ILE A 83 -5.26 0.36 4.94
CA ILE A 83 -5.46 1.74 4.51
C ILE A 83 -5.59 2.64 5.73
N MET A 84 -4.81 3.72 5.75
CA MET A 84 -4.81 4.74 6.78
C MET A 84 -5.11 6.09 6.13
N PHE A 85 -6.20 6.70 6.57
CA PHE A 85 -6.43 8.11 6.36
C PHE A 85 -5.76 8.84 7.53
N PRO A 86 -4.75 9.69 7.31
CA PRO A 86 -4.31 10.63 8.32
C PRO A 86 -5.50 11.53 8.59
N SER A 87 -6.25 11.22 9.64
CA SER A 87 -7.24 12.12 10.20
C SER A 87 -6.54 13.44 10.43
N LYS A 88 -6.97 14.50 9.74
CA LYS A 88 -6.60 15.89 9.99
C LYS A 88 -6.43 16.04 11.51
N SER A 89 -5.21 16.24 11.98
CA SER A 89 -4.98 16.72 13.34
C SER A 89 -5.44 18.16 13.34
N ILE A 90 -6.75 18.36 13.57
CA ILE A 90 -7.29 19.67 13.93
C ILE A 90 -6.78 19.91 15.35
N SER A 91 -5.67 20.64 15.47
CA SER A 91 -5.43 21.42 16.68
C SER A 91 -6.23 22.70 16.51
N ILE A 92 -7.21 22.86 17.39
CA ILE A 92 -8.03 24.06 17.58
C ILE A 92 -7.12 25.21 18.02
#